data_AF-A0A9W5E4F8-F1
#
_entry.id   AF-A0A9W5E4F8-F1
#
_cell.length_a   1.000
_cell.length_b   1.000
_cell.length_c   1.000
_cell.angle_alpha   90.00
_cell.angle_beta   90.00
_cell.angle_gamma   90.00
#
_symmetry.space_group_name_H-M   'P 1'
#
loop_
_entity.id
_entity.type
_entity.pdbx_description
1 polymer ?
#
loop_
_entity_poly.entity_id
_entity_poly.type
_entity_poly.pdbx_seq_one_letter_code
_entity_poly.pdbx_strand_id
1 'polypeptide(L)'
;MQHPHERVLENKSIFKFSTPQLIPFDSIIHILNIYGIGTIILGNILLLLPLGFFLPLWFRNLFNSYVVIFLIILTSTTIEFLQYLFGVGIPNVDDVLLNTIGGGIGYGLLKVIVCFKSTYK
;
A
#
# COMPACT_ATOMS: atom_id res chain seq x y z
N MET A 1 20.35 -14.10 -37.59
CA MET A 1 19.32 -13.05 -37.71
C MET A 1 18.02 -13.66 -37.19
N GLN A 2 17.58 -13.30 -35.98
CA GLN A 2 16.34 -13.84 -35.41
C GLN A 2 15.13 -13.34 -36.19
N HIS A 3 14.19 -14.25 -36.47
CA HIS A 3 13.04 -13.98 -37.33
C HIS A 3 12.07 -12.99 -36.64
N PRO A 4 11.43 -12.08 -37.38
CA PRO A 4 10.56 -11.03 -36.81
C PRO A 4 9.39 -11.55 -35.96
N HIS A 5 8.99 -12.81 -36.11
CA HIS A 5 7.93 -13.45 -35.31
C HIS A 5 8.40 -13.83 -33.89
N GLU A 6 9.68 -14.12 -33.68
CA GLU A 6 10.23 -14.45 -32.35
C GLU A 6 10.27 -13.20 -31.44
N ARG A 7 10.59 -12.03 -32.02
CA ARG A 7 10.57 -10.75 -31.29
C ARG A 7 9.18 -10.34 -30.78
N VAL A 8 8.10 -10.78 -31.44
CA VAL A 8 6.72 -10.52 -30.99
C VAL A 8 6.36 -11.39 -29.79
N LEU A 9 6.85 -12.63 -29.74
CA LEU A 9 6.67 -13.52 -28.60
C LEU A 9 7.52 -13.11 -27.40
N GLU A 10 8.72 -12.58 -27.65
CA GLU A 10 9.61 -12.02 -26.63
C GLU A 10 9.02 -10.77 -25.98
N ASN A 11 8.34 -9.90 -26.76
CA ASN A 11 7.61 -8.75 -26.24
C ASN A 11 6.38 -9.16 -25.39
N LYS A 12 5.78 -10.32 -25.70
CA LYS A 12 4.70 -10.92 -24.90
C LYS A 12 5.21 -11.46 -23.56
N SER A 13 6.50 -11.79 -23.45
CA SER A 13 7.16 -12.14 -22.18
C SER A 13 7.66 -10.94 -21.37
N ILE A 14 7.64 -9.71 -21.91
CA ILE A 14 7.99 -8.49 -21.16
C ILE A 14 6.94 -8.16 -20.10
N PHE A 15 5.66 -8.47 -20.37
CA PHE A 15 4.59 -8.46 -19.36
C PHE A 15 4.34 -9.88 -18.84
N LYS A 16 5.31 -10.44 -18.12
CA LYS A 16 5.11 -11.71 -17.40
C LYS A 16 4.24 -11.45 -16.17
N PHE A 17 2.94 -11.45 -16.38
CA PHE A 17 1.95 -11.34 -15.32
C PHE A 17 2.02 -12.58 -14.42
N SER A 18 2.66 -12.43 -13.26
CA SER A 18 2.64 -13.45 -12.20
C SER A 18 1.29 -13.48 -11.50
N THR A 19 0.97 -14.61 -10.87
CA THR A 19 -0.29 -14.80 -10.13
C THR A 19 -0.32 -13.86 -8.91
N PRO A 20 -1.40 -13.09 -8.72
CA PRO A 20 -1.60 -12.27 -7.52
C PRO A 20 -1.56 -13.09 -6.23
N GLN A 21 -0.98 -12.53 -5.17
CA GLN A 21 -0.94 -13.10 -3.82
C GLN A 21 -2.12 -12.57 -3.02
N LEU A 22 -3.22 -13.31 -3.01
CA LEU A 22 -4.49 -12.86 -2.42
C LEU A 22 -4.83 -13.59 -1.11
N ILE A 23 -3.98 -14.51 -0.66
CA ILE A 23 -4.17 -15.21 0.61
C ILE A 23 -3.62 -14.31 1.71
N PRO A 24 -4.47 -13.77 2.60
CA PRO A 24 -4.00 -12.91 3.66
C PRO A 24 -3.10 -13.67 4.61
N PHE A 25 -2.07 -12.98 5.09
CA PHE A 25 -1.02 -13.41 5.99
C PHE A 25 -0.04 -14.44 5.42
N ASP A 26 -0.24 -14.96 4.21
CA ASP A 26 0.65 -15.95 3.60
C ASP A 26 2.05 -15.36 3.38
N SER A 27 2.11 -14.17 2.77
CA SER A 27 3.35 -13.47 2.50
C SER A 27 4.01 -13.02 3.79
N ILE A 28 3.25 -12.48 4.75
CA ILE A 28 3.77 -12.10 6.07
C ILE A 28 4.39 -13.31 6.79
N ILE A 29 3.69 -14.46 6.84
CA ILE A 29 4.18 -15.68 7.49
C ILE A 29 5.41 -16.24 6.77
N HIS A 30 5.43 -16.21 5.45
CA HIS A 30 6.57 -16.66 4.65
C HIS A 30 7.81 -15.79 4.89
N ILE A 31 7.62 -14.47 4.92
CA ILE A 31 8.69 -13.49 5.10
C ILE A 31 9.21 -13.49 6.54
N LEU A 32 8.36 -13.77 7.54
CA LEU A 32 8.72 -13.87 8.97
C LEU A 32 9.85 -14.87 9.29
N ASN A 33 10.18 -15.78 8.38
CA ASN A 33 11.29 -16.73 8.53
C ASN A 33 12.65 -16.25 7.96
N ILE A 34 12.73 -15.03 7.40
CA ILE A 34 13.92 -14.53 6.67
C ILE A 34 14.45 -13.22 7.28
N TYR A 35 15.78 -13.06 7.39
CA TYR A 35 16.40 -11.80 7.81
C TYR A 35 16.07 -10.66 6.83
N GLY A 36 15.48 -9.55 7.32
CA GLY A 36 15.07 -8.38 6.51
C GLY A 36 13.61 -7.94 6.68
N ILE A 37 12.80 -8.75 7.36
CA ILE A 37 11.37 -8.56 7.70
C ILE A 37 11.00 -7.12 8.06
N GLY A 38 11.75 -6.52 8.98
CA GLY A 38 11.42 -5.20 9.52
C GLY A 38 11.37 -4.15 8.41
N THR A 39 12.27 -4.22 7.43
CA THR A 39 12.33 -3.21 6.37
C THR A 39 11.16 -3.27 5.41
N ILE A 40 10.68 -4.48 5.06
CA ILE A 40 9.53 -4.67 4.16
C ILE A 40 8.24 -4.24 4.86
N ILE A 41 8.02 -4.75 6.07
CA ILE A 41 6.82 -4.43 6.85
C ILE A 41 6.76 -2.94 7.17
N LEU A 42 7.86 -2.37 7.67
CA LEU A 42 7.93 -0.93 7.96
C LEU A 42 7.81 -0.10 6.69
N GLY A 43 8.38 -0.55 5.56
CA GLY A 43 8.27 0.14 4.27
C GLY A 43 6.80 0.36 3.87
N ASN A 44 5.99 -0.71 3.91
CA ASN A 44 4.55 -0.62 3.61
C ASN A 44 3.80 0.25 4.63
N ILE A 45 4.04 0.06 5.93
CA ILE A 45 3.39 0.91 6.96
C ILE A 45 3.74 2.40 6.75
N LEU A 46 5.01 2.70 6.50
CA LEU A 46 5.47 4.08 6.32
C LEU A 46 4.98 4.70 5.00
N LEU A 47 4.64 3.88 3.99
CA LEU A 47 4.20 4.36 2.68
C LEU A 47 2.94 5.22 2.76
N LEU A 48 1.92 4.78 3.50
CA LEU A 48 0.64 5.50 3.62
C LEU A 48 0.44 6.25 4.94
N LEU A 49 1.39 6.15 5.88
CA LEU A 49 1.33 6.92 7.14
C LEU A 49 1.21 8.43 6.90
N PRO A 50 2.02 9.08 6.02
CA PRO A 50 1.86 10.50 5.73
C PRO A 50 0.49 10.83 5.13
N LEU A 51 -0.01 9.98 4.22
CA LEU A 51 -1.34 10.18 3.63
C LEU A 51 -2.42 10.22 4.71
N GLY A 52 -2.46 9.22 5.59
CA GLY A 52 -3.43 9.17 6.68
C GLY A 52 -3.36 10.38 7.62
N PHE A 53 -2.15 10.91 7.85
CA PHE A 53 -1.94 12.11 8.65
C PHE A 53 -2.44 13.39 7.97
N PHE A 54 -2.15 13.57 6.67
CA PHE A 54 -2.46 14.82 5.97
C PHE A 54 -3.86 14.86 5.35
N LEU A 55 -4.49 13.70 5.09
CA LEU A 55 -5.79 13.62 4.42
C LEU A 55 -6.90 14.46 5.11
N PRO A 56 -7.07 14.42 6.44
CA PRO A 56 -8.09 15.22 7.13
C PRO A 56 -7.72 16.71 7.24
N LEU A 57 -6.43 17.05 7.10
CA LEU A 57 -5.98 18.45 7.09
C LEU A 57 -6.30 19.13 5.77
N TRP A 58 -6.21 18.40 4.66
CA TRP A 58 -6.51 18.94 3.33
C TRP A 58 -8.01 19.13 3.12
N PHE A 59 -8.82 18.21 3.65
CA PHE A 59 -10.26 18.24 3.51
C PHE A 59 -10.92 18.42 4.87
N ARG A 60 -11.39 19.64 5.15
CA ARG A 60 -12.08 20.01 6.41
C ARG A 60 -13.23 19.08 6.81
N ASN A 61 -13.81 18.35 5.86
CA ASN A 61 -14.94 17.43 6.08
C ASN A 61 -14.51 15.97 6.31
N LEU A 62 -13.23 15.62 6.19
CA LEU A 62 -12.72 14.25 6.31
C LEU A 62 -12.30 13.85 7.73
N PHE A 63 -13.00 14.32 8.76
CA PHE A 63 -12.88 13.77 10.13
C PHE A 63 -13.72 12.50 10.33
N ASN A 64 -14.46 12.08 9.31
CA ASN A 64 -15.13 10.79 9.32
C ASN A 64 -14.10 9.67 9.10
N SER A 65 -13.87 8.88 10.16
CA SER A 65 -12.93 7.76 10.13
C SER A 65 -13.22 6.76 9.02
N TYR A 66 -14.49 6.51 8.69
CA TYR A 66 -14.86 5.55 7.64
C TYR A 66 -14.41 6.03 6.26
N VAL A 67 -14.57 7.32 5.97
CA VAL A 67 -14.15 7.89 4.69
C VAL A 67 -12.62 7.88 4.56
N VAL A 68 -11.91 8.23 5.64
CA VAL A 68 -10.45 8.20 5.65
C VAL A 68 -9.91 6.79 5.44
N ILE A 69 -10.45 5.80 6.15
CA ILE A 69 -10.06 4.39 6.00
C ILE A 69 -10.37 3.90 4.58
N PHE A 70 -11.55 4.21 4.04
CA PHE A 70 -11.92 3.85 2.68
C PHE A 70 -10.93 4.42 1.65
N LEU A 71 -10.57 5.70 1.77
CA LEU A 71 -9.60 6.34 0.87
C LEU A 71 -8.20 5.75 0.99
N ILE A 72 -7.77 5.37 2.20
CA ILE A 72 -6.50 4.67 2.42
C ILE A 72 -6.51 3.31 1.73
N ILE A 73 -7.55 2.49 1.92
CA ILE A 73 -7.68 1.18 1.28
C ILE A 73 -7.69 1.35 -0.24
N LEU A 74 -8.49 2.28 -0.76
CA LEU A 74 -8.57 2.57 -2.20
C LEU A 74 -7.20 2.97 -2.77
N THR A 75 -6.48 3.84 -2.07
CA THR A 75 -5.13 4.25 -2.48
C THR A 75 -4.17 3.07 -2.46
N SER A 76 -4.22 2.27 -1.41
CA SER A 76 -3.38 1.08 -1.25
C SER A 76 -3.61 0.05 -2.36
N THR A 77 -4.87 -0.28 -2.66
CA THR A 77 -5.22 -1.15 -3.79
C THR A 77 -4.80 -0.56 -5.13
N THR A 78 -4.89 0.77 -5.29
CA THR A 78 -4.42 1.45 -6.51
C THR A 78 -2.91 1.31 -6.67
N ILE A 79 -2.13 1.40 -5.59
CA ILE A 79 -0.67 1.22 -5.62
C ILE A 79 -0.32 -0.19 -6.11
N GLU A 80 -0.92 -1.23 -5.51
CA GLU A 80 -0.72 -2.63 -5.94
C GLU A 80 -1.11 -2.85 -7.40
N PHE A 81 -2.24 -2.27 -7.82
CA PHE A 81 -2.70 -2.35 -9.20
C PHE A 81 -1.72 -1.69 -10.18
N LEU A 82 -1.19 -0.51 -9.84
CA LEU A 82 -0.21 0.19 -10.67
C LEU A 82 1.12 -0.58 -10.73
N GLN A 83 1.59 -1.11 -9.60
CA GLN A 83 2.82 -1.93 -9.57
C GLN A 83 2.69 -3.15 -10.49
N TYR A 84 1.51 -3.77 -10.53
CA TYR A 84 1.22 -4.86 -11.46
C TYR A 84 1.14 -4.42 -12.91
N LEU A 85 0.44 -3.31 -13.17
CA LEU A 85 0.28 -2.77 -14.52
C LEU A 85 1.62 -2.40 -15.16
N PHE A 86 2.56 -1.86 -14.37
CA PHE A 86 3.89 -1.50 -14.82
C PHE A 86 4.93 -2.62 -14.68
N GLY A 87 4.54 -3.82 -14.23
CA GLY A 87 5.44 -4.95 -14.06
C GLY A 87 6.52 -4.75 -12.99
N VAL A 88 6.30 -3.82 -12.06
CA VAL A 88 7.22 -3.52 -10.94
C VAL A 88 7.08 -4.55 -9.82
N GLY A 89 5.86 -5.06 -9.60
CA GLY A 89 5.56 -5.97 -8.49
C GLY A 89 4.38 -6.89 -8.77
N ILE A 90 4.17 -7.83 -7.85
CA ILE A 90 3.03 -8.75 -7.85
C ILE A 90 2.05 -8.25 -6.80
N PRO A 91 0.76 -8.05 -7.14
CA PRO A 91 -0.25 -7.62 -6.18
C PRO A 91 -0.27 -8.53 -4.97
N ASN A 92 -0.20 -7.94 -3.79
CA ASN A 92 -0.20 -8.66 -2.53
C ASN A 92 -1.19 -8.04 -1.54
N VAL A 93 -2.14 -8.85 -1.06
CA VAL A 93 -3.14 -8.40 -0.08
C VAL A 93 -2.51 -7.99 1.25
N ASP A 94 -1.37 -8.57 1.63
CA ASP A 94 -0.66 -8.20 2.86
C ASP A 94 -0.08 -6.80 2.77
N ASP A 95 0.40 -6.40 1.60
CA ASP A 95 0.88 -5.04 1.36
C ASP A 95 -0.28 -4.04 1.45
N VAL A 96 -1.47 -4.41 0.94
CA VAL A 96 -2.69 -3.61 1.12
C VAL A 96 -3.03 -3.42 2.59
N LEU A 97 -2.97 -4.49 3.38
CA LEU A 97 -3.25 -4.47 4.82
C LEU A 97 -2.23 -3.61 5.59
N LEU A 98 -0.94 -3.78 5.33
CA LEU A 98 0.14 -3.04 5.99
C LEU A 98 0.07 -1.53 5.69
N ASN A 99 -0.13 -1.18 4.43
CA ASN A 99 -0.37 0.20 4.01
C ASN A 99 -1.63 0.78 4.70
N THR A 100 -2.69 -0.02 4.83
CA THR A 100 -3.91 0.41 5.53
C THR A 100 -3.67 0.68 7.01
N ILE A 101 -2.92 -0.19 7.69
CA ILE A 101 -2.48 -0.01 9.07
C ILE A 101 -1.65 1.29 9.19
N GLY A 102 -0.71 1.50 8.28
CA GLY A 102 0.10 2.71 8.20
C GLY A 102 -0.72 3.99 8.12
N GLY A 103 -1.65 4.06 7.17
CA GLY A 103 -2.57 5.19 7.04
C GLY A 103 -3.45 5.39 8.27
N GLY A 104 -3.94 4.30 8.89
CA GLY A 104 -4.69 4.36 10.14
C GLY A 104 -3.89 4.96 11.29
N ILE A 105 -2.61 4.59 11.43
CA ILE A 105 -1.68 5.16 12.41
C ILE A 105 -1.51 6.66 12.17
N GLY A 106 -1.24 7.07 10.92
CA GLY A 106 -1.09 8.48 10.57
C GLY A 106 -2.32 9.32 10.93
N TYR A 107 -3.51 8.79 10.63
CA TYR A 107 -4.78 9.43 10.99
C TYR A 107 -4.99 9.53 12.50
N GLY A 108 -4.67 8.47 13.24
CA GLY A 108 -4.73 8.45 14.70
C GLY A 108 -3.82 9.49 15.33
N LEU A 109 -2.59 9.63 14.84
CA LEU A 109 -1.64 10.65 15.30
C LEU A 109 -2.20 12.06 15.14
N LEU A 110 -2.81 12.38 13.99
CA LEU A 110 -3.45 13.67 13.79
C LEU A 110 -4.57 13.90 14.82
N LYS A 111 -5.47 12.93 15.01
CA LYS A 111 -6.56 13.04 15.99
C LYS A 111 -6.07 13.30 17.39
N VAL A 112 -5.01 12.60 17.80
CA VAL A 112 -4.36 12.81 19.11
C VAL A 112 -3.86 14.25 19.23
N ILE A 113 -3.12 14.76 18.23
CA ILE A 113 -2.59 16.13 18.23
C ILE A 113 -3.72 17.18 18.29
N VAL A 114 -4.77 17.01 17.48
CA VAL A 114 -5.91 17.93 17.44
C VAL A 114 -6.67 17.92 18.78
N CYS A 115 -6.88 16.73 19.36
CA CYS A 115 -7.50 16.56 20.66
C CYS A 115 -6.69 17.28 21.76
N PHE A 116 -5.38 17.04 21.83
CA PHE A 116 -4.50 17.72 22.78
C PHE A 116 -4.56 19.24 22.65
N LYS A 117 -4.52 19.79 21.42
CA LYS A 117 -4.62 21.24 21.20
C LYS A 117 -5.95 21.83 21.69
N SER A 118 -7.04 21.07 21.60
CA SER A 118 -8.36 21.50 22.08
C SER A 118 -8.46 21.53 23.61
N THR A 119 -7.63 20.77 24.33
CA THR A 119 -7.64 20.71 25.81
C THR A 119 -6.84 21.83 26.46
N TYR A 120 -5.85 22.41 25.77
CA TYR A 120 -5.01 23.51 26.28
C TYR A 120 -5.44 24.91 25.80
N LYS A 121 -6.60 25.01 25.16
CA LYS A 121 -7.20 26.28 24.73
C LYS A 121 -8.47 26.53 25.52
#